data_AF-A0A505DNF9-F1
#
_entry.id   AF-A0A505DNF9-F1
#
_cell.length_a   1.000
_cell.length_b   1.000
_cell.length_c   1.000
_cell.angle_alpha   90.00
_cell.angle_beta   90.00
_cell.angle_gamma   90.00
#
_symmetry.space_group_name_H-M   'P 1'
#
loop_
_entity.id
_entity.type
_entity.pdbx_description
1 polymer ?
#
loop_
_entity_poly.entity_id
_entity_poly.type
_entity_poly.pdbx_seq_one_letter_code
_entity_poly.pdbx_strand_id
1 'polypeptide(L)'
;MSRLLRCFFVHPADQTAAGLRGELPTRIVGTREDSVVVFGSDGGGALFALSATDGTTVYRLPPSLAAGGVYTEGPIPCEVVASDLARFLCLLERELA
;
A
#
# COMPACT_ATOMS: atom_id res chain seq x y z
N MET A 1 9.04 -2.48 23.97
CA MET A 1 9.66 -3.50 23.09
C MET A 1 8.63 -4.57 22.77
N SER A 2 8.21 -4.64 21.52
CA SER A 2 7.56 -5.81 20.91
C SER A 2 7.87 -5.71 19.42
N ARG A 3 8.71 -6.61 18.90
CA ARG A 3 9.11 -6.65 17.47
C ARG A 3 8.12 -7.59 16.80
N LEU A 4 6.97 -7.06 16.36
CA LEU A 4 6.07 -7.76 15.46
C LEU A 4 6.81 -7.95 14.13
N LEU A 5 7.04 -9.19 13.74
CA LEU A 5 7.50 -9.56 12.40
C LEU A 5 6.50 -8.97 11.39
N ARG A 6 6.87 -7.89 10.70
CA ARG A 6 6.09 -7.33 9.61
C ARG A 6 6.32 -8.23 8.40
N CYS A 7 5.36 -9.10 8.09
CA CYS A 7 5.45 -9.95 6.90
C CYS A 7 5.10 -9.10 5.67
N PHE A 8 6.09 -8.65 4.89
CA PHE A 8 5.81 -7.93 3.65
C PHE A 8 5.62 -8.91 2.50
N PHE A 9 4.53 -8.73 1.75
CA PHE A 9 4.25 -9.46 0.53
C PHE A 9 4.22 -8.48 -0.63
N VAL A 10 5.17 -8.61 -1.56
CA VAL A 10 5.10 -7.94 -2.86
C VAL A 10 4.29 -8.83 -3.79
N HIS A 11 3.20 -8.28 -4.34
CA HIS A 11 2.32 -9.01 -5.25
C HIS A 11 3.00 -9.25 -6.60
N PRO A 12 2.77 -10.39 -7.24
CA PRO A 12 3.07 -10.59 -8.65
C PRO A 12 2.47 -9.48 -9.54
N ALA A 13 3.09 -9.24 -10.69
CA ALA A 13 2.69 -8.15 -11.60
C ALA A 13 1.27 -8.35 -12.16
N ASP A 14 0.88 -9.59 -12.44
CA ASP A 14 -0.47 -9.96 -12.87
C ASP A 14 -1.52 -9.71 -11.79
N GLN A 15 -1.20 -10.01 -10.52
CA GLN A 15 -2.08 -9.68 -9.39
C GLN A 15 -2.21 -8.16 -9.19
N THR A 16 -1.12 -7.42 -9.36
CA THR A 16 -1.12 -5.95 -9.33
C THR A 16 -2.01 -5.38 -10.45
N ALA A 17 -1.90 -5.93 -11.66
CA ALA A 17 -2.71 -5.54 -12.81
C ALA A 17 -4.20 -5.93 -12.65
N ALA A 18 -4.50 -7.07 -12.02
CA ALA A 18 -5.85 -7.46 -11.65
C ALA A 18 -6.46 -6.49 -10.63
N GLY A 19 -5.66 -5.99 -9.68
CA GLY A 19 -6.06 -4.95 -8.74
C GLY A 19 -6.62 -3.69 -9.42
N LEU A 20 -5.99 -3.27 -10.52
CA LEU A 20 -6.46 -2.13 -11.33
C LEU A 20 -7.83 -2.36 -11.99
N ARG A 21 -8.29 -3.60 -12.11
CA ARG A 21 -9.61 -3.97 -12.65
C ARG A 21 -10.71 -3.97 -11.59
N GLY A 22 -10.41 -3.52 -10.36
CA GLY A 22 -11.36 -3.32 -9.27
C GLY A 22 -11.30 -4.35 -8.15
N GLU A 23 -10.34 -5.28 -8.18
CA GLU A 23 -10.14 -6.25 -7.09
C GLU A 23 -9.44 -5.64 -5.87
N LEU A 24 -8.71 -4.54 -6.07
CA LEU A 24 -8.01 -3.80 -5.02
C LEU A 24 -8.35 -2.31 -5.10
N PRO A 25 -8.11 -1.55 -4.02
CA PRO A 25 -8.22 -0.10 -4.08
C PRO A 25 -7.39 0.52 -5.20
N THR A 26 -8.00 1.41 -5.96
CA THR A 26 -7.38 2.24 -6.99
C THR A 26 -7.42 3.73 -6.62
N ARG A 27 -8.09 4.08 -5.51
CA ARG A 27 -8.19 5.46 -5.02
C ARG A 27 -8.23 5.49 -3.49
N ILE A 28 -7.55 6.47 -2.89
CA ILE A 28 -7.62 6.84 -1.49
C ILE A 28 -8.55 8.06 -1.36
N VAL A 29 -9.45 8.04 -0.39
CA VAL A 29 -10.27 9.20 0.01
C VAL A 29 -10.21 9.46 1.51
N GLY A 30 -10.24 10.72 1.93
CA GLY A 30 -10.15 11.11 3.34
C GLY A 30 -9.33 12.39 3.59
N THR A 31 -8.40 12.33 4.54
CA THR A 31 -7.41 13.39 4.77
C THR A 31 -6.38 13.47 3.64
N ARG A 32 -6.19 12.36 2.92
CA ARG A 32 -5.47 12.30 1.65
C ARG A 32 -6.41 11.83 0.53
N GLU A 33 -6.23 12.43 -0.64
CA GLU A 33 -6.87 12.05 -1.89
C GLU A 33 -5.78 11.69 -2.90
N ASP A 34 -5.76 10.45 -3.40
CA ASP A 34 -4.79 10.03 -4.43
C ASP A 34 -5.32 8.86 -5.25
N SER A 35 -4.95 8.79 -6.53
CA SER A 35 -5.08 7.57 -7.33
C SER A 35 -3.90 6.66 -7.02
N VAL A 36 -4.12 5.36 -6.87
CA VAL A 36 -3.06 4.44 -6.40
C VAL A 36 -3.07 3.10 -7.12
N VAL A 37 -1.93 2.43 -7.09
CA VAL A 37 -1.75 1.05 -7.52
C VAL A 37 -1.28 0.23 -6.33
N VAL A 38 -2.14 -0.65 -5.82
CA VAL A 38 -1.77 -1.57 -4.74
C VAL A 38 -0.83 -2.64 -5.27
N PHE A 39 0.37 -2.75 -4.68
CA PHE A 39 1.41 -3.68 -5.11
C PHE A 39 1.82 -4.66 -4.00
N GLY A 40 1.27 -4.54 -2.79
CA GLY A 40 1.63 -5.44 -1.71
C GLY A 40 0.73 -5.34 -0.48
N SER A 41 1.04 -6.16 0.51
CA SER A 41 0.36 -6.19 1.81
C SER A 41 1.30 -6.59 2.95
N ASP A 42 0.89 -6.37 4.20
CA ASP A 42 1.65 -6.78 5.40
C ASP A 42 1.15 -8.10 6.04
N GLY A 43 0.23 -8.81 5.38
CA GLY A 43 -0.43 -10.02 5.91
C GLY A 43 -1.39 -9.79 7.09
N GLY A 44 -1.31 -8.63 7.75
CA GLY A 44 -2.20 -8.16 8.81
C GLY A 44 -3.38 -7.33 8.29
N GLY A 45 -3.55 -7.26 6.97
CA GLY A 45 -4.62 -6.54 6.29
C GLY A 45 -4.26 -5.12 5.87
N ALA A 46 -3.05 -4.62 6.16
CA ALA A 46 -2.61 -3.38 5.56
C ALA A 46 -2.15 -3.63 4.12
N LEU A 47 -2.37 -2.65 3.26
CA LEU A 47 -1.93 -2.65 1.87
C LEU A 47 -0.76 -1.69 1.69
N PHE A 48 0.07 -1.95 0.68
CA PHE A 48 1.05 -1.00 0.17
C PHE A 48 0.66 -0.57 -1.23
N ALA A 49 0.66 0.73 -1.50
CA ALA A 49 0.28 1.26 -2.80
C ALA A 49 1.21 2.37 -3.27
N LEU A 50 1.45 2.41 -4.58
CA LEU A 50 2.19 3.46 -5.26
C LEU A 50 1.20 4.54 -5.71
N SER A 51 1.53 5.81 -5.52
CA SER A 51 0.79 6.92 -6.12
C SER A 51 0.80 6.77 -7.64
N ALA A 52 -0.38 6.69 -8.24
CA ALA A 52 -0.57 6.79 -9.68
C ALA A 52 -0.64 8.25 -10.15
N THR A 53 -0.80 9.21 -9.24
CA THR A 53 -0.79 10.64 -9.56
C THR A 53 0.63 11.16 -9.78
N ASP A 54 1.55 10.88 -8.85
CA ASP A 54 2.95 11.32 -8.95
C ASP A 54 3.92 10.23 -9.46
N GLY A 55 3.50 8.96 -9.44
CA GLY A 55 4.28 7.81 -9.93
C GLY A 55 5.39 7.33 -9.01
N THR A 56 5.53 7.90 -7.81
CA THR A 56 6.66 7.68 -6.91
C THR A 56 6.24 7.38 -5.47
N THR A 57 5.33 8.15 -4.87
CA THR A 57 5.06 8.07 -3.43
C THR A 57 4.51 6.69 -3.06
N VAL A 58 5.09 6.05 -2.03
CA VAL A 58 4.61 4.76 -1.51
C VAL A 58 3.85 4.98 -0.21
N TYR A 59 2.60 4.52 -0.20
CA TYR A 59 1.71 4.54 0.94
C TYR A 59 1.64 3.18 1.62
N ARG A 60 1.47 3.20 2.94
CA ARG A 60 0.86 2.12 3.71
C ARG A 60 -0.58 2.51 4.03
N LEU A 61 -1.51 1.65 3.66
CA LEU A 61 -2.94 1.79 3.93
C LEU A 61 -3.32 0.81 5.04
N PRO A 62 -3.55 1.26 6.28
CA PRO A 62 -4.03 0.40 7.36
C PRO A 62 -5.36 -0.30 7.00
N PRO A 63 -5.75 -1.38 7.69
CA PRO A 63 -7.06 -1.98 7.50
C PRO A 63 -8.19 -0.95 7.66
N SER A 64 -8.98 -0.76 6.61
CA SER A 64 -10.13 0.15 6.58
C SER A 64 -11.14 -0.29 5.51
N LEU A 65 -12.22 0.48 5.35
CA LEU A 65 -13.24 0.23 4.34
C LEU A 65 -12.65 0.40 2.92
N ALA A 66 -12.74 -0.67 2.13
CA ALA A 66 -12.49 -0.67 0.70
C ALA A 66 -13.74 -1.15 -0.05
N ALA A 67 -14.36 -0.28 -0.84
CA ALA A 67 -15.58 -0.59 -1.57
C ALA A 67 -15.55 0.04 -2.97
N GLY A 68 -15.85 -0.75 -4.00
CA GLY A 68 -15.88 -0.27 -5.40
C GLY A 68 -14.55 0.34 -5.87
N GLY A 69 -13.42 -0.21 -5.44
CA GLY A 69 -12.08 0.31 -5.75
C GLY A 69 -11.68 1.56 -4.96
N VAL A 70 -12.54 2.06 -4.07
CA VAL A 70 -12.23 3.21 -3.21
C VAL A 70 -11.87 2.73 -1.82
N TYR A 71 -10.66 3.07 -1.37
CA TYR A 71 -10.24 2.96 0.02
C TYR A 71 -10.59 4.26 0.73
N THR A 72 -11.38 4.16 1.80
CA THR A 72 -11.72 5.29 2.67
C THR A 72 -10.83 5.24 3.90
N GLU A 73 -10.08 6.31 4.17
CA GLU A 73 -9.26 6.40 5.37
C GLU A 73 -10.12 6.21 6.63
N GLY A 74 -9.66 5.31 7.50
CA GLY A 74 -10.27 5.05 8.79
C GLY A 74 -9.66 5.92 9.89
N PRO A 75 -9.84 5.53 11.17
CA PRO A 75 -9.24 6.23 12.31
C PRO A 75 -7.70 6.23 12.31
N ILE A 76 -7.07 5.28 11.63
CA ILE A 76 -5.63 5.23 11.41
C ILE A 76 -5.36 5.78 9.99
N PRO A 77 -4.64 6.91 9.86
CA PRO A 77 -4.42 7.56 8.57
C PRO A 77 -3.44 6.77 7.69
N CYS A 78 -3.48 7.02 6.38
CA CYS A 78 -2.48 6.49 5.45
C CYS A 78 -1.11 7.12 5.70
N GLU A 79 -0.08 6.28 5.79
CA GLU A 79 1.30 6.71 6.02
C GLU A 79 2.07 6.75 4.70
N VAL A 80 2.91 7.76 4.50
CA VAL A 80 3.95 7.71 3.46
C VAL A 80 5.12 6.93 4.03
N VAL A 81 5.39 5.75 3.47
CA VAL A 81 6.44 4.85 3.99
C VAL A 81 7.72 4.87 3.16
N ALA A 82 7.66 5.37 1.92
CA ALA A 82 8.83 5.67 1.11
C ALA A 82 8.49 6.74 0.05
N SER A 83 9.50 7.46 -0.42
CA SER A 83 9.35 8.44 -1.52
C SER A 83 9.26 7.79 -2.89
N ASP A 84 9.69 6.53 -3.02
CA ASP A 84 9.75 5.77 -4.26
C ASP A 84 9.81 4.26 -3.96
N LEU A 85 9.44 3.46 -4.96
CA LEU A 85 9.43 2.01 -4.86
C LEU A 85 10.83 1.43 -4.59
N ALA A 86 11.88 2.02 -5.16
CA ALA A 86 13.25 1.56 -4.96
C ALA A 86 13.67 1.69 -3.48
N ARG A 87 13.38 2.83 -2.84
CA ARG A 87 13.62 3.02 -1.41
C ARG A 87 12.77 2.10 -0.56
N PHE A 88 11.52 1.84 -0.93
CA PHE A 88 10.69 0.86 -0.24
C PHE A 88 11.33 -0.54 -0.26
N LEU A 89 11.80 -1.00 -1.42
CA LEU A 89 12.48 -2.29 -1.56
C LEU A 89 13.79 -2.34 -0.77
N CYS A 90 14.59 -1.27 -0.78
CA CYS A 90 15.78 -1.18 0.08
C CYS A 90 15.46 -1.27 1.57
N LEU A 91 14.33 -0.70 2.03
CA LEU A 91 13.88 -0.85 3.42
C LEU A 91 13.53 -2.31 3.72
N LEU A 92 12.82 -2.97 2.81
CA LEU A 92 12.46 -4.37 2.94
C LEU A 92 13.69 -5.29 3.00
N GLU A 93 14.65 -5.10 2.09
CA GLU A 93 15.91 -5.86 2.11
C GLU A 93 16.65 -5.75 3.45
N ARG A 94 16.65 -4.55 4.06
CA ARG A 94 17.29 -4.32 5.36
C ARG A 94 16.55 -4.98 6.53
N GLU A 95 15.26 -5.26 6.40
CA GLU A 95 14.51 -6.01 7.42
C GLU A 95 14.74 -7.53 7.31
N LEU A 96 15.23 -8.01 6.17
CA LEU A 96 15.59 -9.42 5.94
C LEU A 96 17.04 -9.77 6.32
N ALA A 97 17.88 -8.77 6.58
CA ALA A 97 19.28 -8.92 7.00
C ALA A 97 19.42 -9.01 8.54
#